data_AF-A0A9P8MQ20-F1
#
_entry.id   AF-A0A9P8MQ20-F1
#
_cell.length_a   1.000
_cell.length_b   1.000
_cell.length_c   1.000
_cell.angle_alpha   90.00
_cell.angle_beta   90.00
_cell.angle_gamma   90.00
#
_symmetry.space_group_name_H-M   'P 1'
#
loop_
_entity.id
_entity.type
_entity.pdbx_description
1 polymer ?
#
loop_
_entity_poly.entity_id
_entity_poly.type
_entity_poly.pdbx_seq_one_letter_code
_entity_poly.pdbx_strand_id
1 'polypeptide(L)'
;MGRIVDGLVKIISKTVETTKRVTAIKAADNGTLKVVINGDEERTYNHVINTVPLGAMQVMDMTELDLDYRKKLAIRRLQYDPAGKIDMKFKSR
;
A
#
# COMPACT_ATOMS: atom_id res chain seq x y z
N MET A 1 7.53 -7.65 17.69
CA MET A 1 6.74 -7.18 16.54
C MET A 1 5.90 -8.28 15.90
N GLY A 2 6.46 -9.43 15.50
CA GLY A 2 5.68 -10.51 14.84
C GLY A 2 4.39 -10.92 15.58
N ARG A 3 4.48 -11.16 16.89
CA ARG A 3 3.32 -11.56 17.72
C ARG A 3 2.14 -10.59 17.70
N ILE A 4 2.39 -9.28 17.51
CA ILE A 4 1.31 -8.28 17.44
C ILE A 4 0.57 -8.43 16.11
N VAL A 5 1.32 -8.56 15.01
CA VAL A 5 0.74 -8.80 13.68
C VAL A 5 -0.06 -10.11 13.68
N ASP A 6 0.50 -11.17 14.26
CA ASP A 6 -0.17 -12.47 14.37
C ASP A 6 -1.48 -12.37 15.18
N GLY A 7 -1.50 -11.57 16.24
CA GLY A 7 -2.71 -11.31 17.03
C GLY A 7 -3.77 -10.57 16.22
N LEU A 8 -3.39 -9.53 15.48
CA LEU A 8 -4.30 -8.74 14.65
C LEU A 8 -4.91 -9.57 13.51
N VAL A 9 -4.09 -10.39 12.84
CA VAL A 9 -4.54 -11.25 11.73
C VAL A 9 -5.59 -12.28 12.18
N LYS A 10 -5.61 -12.68 13.46
CA LYS A 10 -6.60 -13.63 14.00
C LYS A 10 -7.98 -13.01 14.25
N ILE A 11 -8.08 -11.69 14.37
CA ILE A 11 -9.32 -11.01 14.76
C ILE A 11 -10.09 -10.49 13.53
N ILE A 12 -9.40 -10.24 12.42
CA ILE A 12 -10.01 -9.70 11.20
C ILE A 12 -10.92 -10.72 10.51
N SER A 13 -12.12 -10.30 10.10
CA SER A 13 -13.11 -11.18 9.47
C SER A 13 -12.68 -11.65 8.08
N LYS A 14 -12.02 -10.78 7.31
CA LYS A 14 -11.41 -11.13 6.02
C LYS A 14 -9.90 -11.17 6.17
N THR A 15 -9.30 -12.31 5.88
CA THR A 15 -7.85 -12.51 5.96
C THR A 15 -7.12 -11.70 4.89
N VAL A 16 -5.87 -11.36 5.18
CA VAL A 16 -4.99 -10.62 4.26
C VAL A 16 -4.66 -11.47 3.04
N GLU A 17 -4.77 -10.89 1.85
CA GLU A 17 -4.35 -11.51 0.60
C GLU A 17 -2.92 -11.07 0.27
N THR A 18 -1.96 -11.99 0.33
CA THR A 18 -0.55 -11.72 0.02
C THR A 18 -0.31 -11.85 -1.50
N THR A 19 0.85 -11.36 -1.98
CA THR A 19 1.24 -11.40 -3.42
C THR A 19 0.31 -10.64 -4.39
N LYS A 20 -0.52 -9.75 -3.85
CA LYS A 20 -1.45 -8.89 -4.60
C LYS A 20 -0.94 -7.45 -4.61
N ARG A 21 0.03 -7.15 -5.48
CA ARG A 21 0.59 -5.78 -5.59
C ARG A 21 -0.38 -4.91 -6.38
N VAL A 22 -0.86 -3.83 -5.77
CA VAL A 22 -1.65 -2.82 -6.48
C VAL A 22 -0.73 -2.00 -7.39
N THR A 23 -1.09 -1.92 -8.67
CA THR A 23 -0.35 -1.18 -9.71
C THR A 23 -1.08 0.09 -10.13
N ALA A 24 -2.42 0.12 -10.06
CA ALA A 24 -3.21 1.30 -10.37
C ALA A 24 -4.46 1.41 -9.49
N ILE A 25 -4.90 2.64 -9.26
CA ILE A 25 -6.19 2.97 -8.65
C ILE A 25 -6.86 3.99 -9.57
N LYS A 26 -8.02 3.65 -10.08
CA LYS A 26 -8.73 4.35 -11.15
C LYS A 26 -10.15 4.68 -10.72
N ALA A 27 -10.70 5.73 -11.31
CA ALA A 27 -12.13 5.99 -11.18
C ALA A 27 -12.90 4.93 -12.00
N ALA A 28 -14.01 4.45 -11.45
CA ALA A 28 -14.94 3.59 -12.17
C ALA A 28 -16.31 4.27 -12.25
N ASP A 29 -17.25 3.64 -12.96
CA ASP A 29 -18.59 4.16 -13.11
C ASP A 29 -19.31 4.29 -11.76
N ASN A 30 -20.24 5.24 -11.69
CA ASN A 30 -21.12 5.46 -10.53
C ASN A 30 -20.41 5.81 -9.22
N GLY A 31 -19.25 6.47 -9.28
CA GLY A 31 -18.52 6.94 -8.08
C GLY A 31 -17.79 5.82 -7.32
N THR A 32 -17.59 4.67 -7.97
CA THR A 32 -16.77 3.58 -7.43
C THR A 32 -15.31 3.72 -7.87
N LEU A 33 -14.43 2.94 -7.23
CA LEU A 33 -13.00 2.92 -7.51
C LEU A 33 -12.59 1.54 -8.01
N LYS A 34 -11.82 1.50 -9.09
CA LYS A 34 -11.22 0.29 -9.64
C LYS A 34 -9.77 0.18 -9.20
N VAL A 35 -9.39 -0.96 -8.67
CA VAL A 35 -8.03 -1.28 -8.24
C VAL A 35 -7.47 -2.35 -9.18
N VAL A 36 -6.33 -2.06 -9.80
CA VAL A 36 -5.61 -3.01 -10.66
C VAL A 36 -4.50 -3.66 -9.84
N ILE A 37 -4.49 -4.99 -9.84
CA ILE A 37 -3.60 -5.84 -9.06
C ILE A 37 -2.74 -6.65 -10.02
N ASN A 38 -1.43 -6.62 -9.80
CA ASN A 38 -0.41 -7.30 -10.60
C ASN A 38 -0.48 -6.99 -12.11
N GLY A 39 -1.17 -5.91 -12.52
CA GLY A 39 -1.34 -5.51 -13.92
C GLY A 39 -2.62 -6.00 -14.60
N ASP A 40 -3.14 -7.15 -14.20
CA ASP A 40 -4.18 -7.85 -14.97
C ASP A 40 -5.48 -8.09 -14.18
N GLU A 41 -5.42 -8.15 -12.86
CA GLU A 41 -6.60 -8.39 -12.03
C GLU A 41 -7.26 -7.08 -11.61
N GLU A 42 -8.54 -6.91 -11.94
CA GLU A 42 -9.30 -5.71 -11.57
C GLU A 42 -10.33 -6.03 -10.48
N ARG A 43 -10.43 -5.14 -9.50
CA ARG A 43 -11.47 -5.21 -8.46
C ARG A 43 -12.09 -3.84 -8.23
N THR A 44 -13.42 -3.81 -8.11
CA THR A 44 -14.18 -2.59 -7.86
C THR A 44 -14.56 -2.48 -6.39
N TYR A 45 -14.36 -1.29 -5.82
CA TYR A 45 -14.68 -0.99 -4.43
C TYR A 45 -15.37 0.38 -4.33
N ASN A 46 -16.28 0.52 -3.37
CA ASN A 46 -16.93 1.81 -3.09
C ASN A 46 -15.96 2.81 -2.43
N HIS A 47 -14.92 2.32 -1.75
CA HIS A 47 -13.92 3.12 -1.07
C HIS A 47 -12.60 2.35 -0.97
N VAL A 48 -11.48 3.05 -1.12
CA VAL A 48 -10.13 2.48 -1.06
C VAL A 48 -9.32 3.21 0.01
N ILE A 49 -8.81 2.46 0.99
CA ILE A 49 -7.88 2.98 2.00
C ILE A 49 -6.47 2.55 1.58
N ASN A 50 -5.63 3.51 1.20
CA ASN A 50 -4.25 3.24 0.86
C ASN A 50 -3.33 3.44 2.08
N THR A 51 -2.66 2.38 2.52
CA THR A 51 -1.77 2.39 3.70
C THR A 51 -0.30 2.16 3.33
N VAL A 52 0.05 2.21 2.03
CA VAL A 52 1.43 2.02 1.60
C VAL A 52 2.28 3.28 1.87
N PRO A 53 3.61 3.15 2.04
CA PRO A 53 4.50 4.31 2.10
C PRO A 53 4.40 5.17 0.83
N LEU A 54 4.62 6.47 0.92
CA LEU A 54 4.46 7.38 -0.23
C LEU A 54 5.38 7.01 -1.41
N GLY A 55 6.57 6.46 -1.16
CA GLY A 55 7.46 5.97 -2.22
C GLY A 55 6.85 4.83 -3.04
N ALA A 56 6.05 3.95 -2.43
CA ALA A 56 5.31 2.91 -3.13
C ALA A 56 4.03 3.46 -3.78
N MET A 57 3.40 4.48 -3.19
CA MET A 57 2.24 5.16 -3.77
C MET A 57 2.62 5.94 -5.03
N GLN A 58 3.82 6.53 -5.08
CA GLN A 58 4.29 7.33 -6.22
C GLN A 58 4.40 6.51 -7.52
N VAL A 59 4.62 5.19 -7.44
CA VAL A 59 4.75 4.32 -8.62
C VAL A 59 3.41 3.74 -9.09
N MET A 60 2.31 3.96 -8.36
CA MET A 60 0.98 3.52 -8.77
C MET A 60 0.39 4.51 -9.78
N ASP A 61 -0.30 4.01 -10.80
CA ASP A 61 -1.08 4.87 -11.69
C ASP A 61 -2.35 5.34 -10.95
N MET A 62 -2.42 6.65 -10.72
CA MET A 62 -3.54 7.35 -10.09
C MET A 62 -3.97 8.58 -10.90
N THR A 63 -3.66 8.58 -12.19
CA THR A 63 -3.91 9.73 -13.07
C THR A 63 -5.39 10.09 -13.16
N GLU A 64 -6.26 9.08 -13.11
CA GLU A 64 -7.71 9.19 -13.21
C GLU A 64 -8.41 9.64 -11.91
N LEU A 65 -7.69 9.72 -10.78
CA LEU A 65 -8.27 10.11 -9.48
C LEU A 65 -8.38 11.62 -9.26
N ASP A 66 -8.02 12.42 -10.27
CA ASP A 66 -8.01 13.90 -10.24
C ASP A 66 -7.45 14.50 -8.93
N LEU A 67 -6.36 13.92 -8.43
CA LEU A 67 -5.74 14.41 -7.22
C LEU A 67 -5.18 15.82 -7.44
N ASP A 68 -5.52 16.73 -6.52
CA ASP A 68 -4.96 18.08 -6.49
C ASP A 68 -3.43 18.07 -6.59
N TYR A 69 -2.89 19.07 -7.29
CA TYR A 69 -1.45 19.17 -7.55
C TYR A 69 -0.63 19.15 -6.25
N ARG A 70 -1.11 19.78 -5.17
CA ARG A 70 -0.38 19.80 -3.89
C ARG A 70 -0.28 18.41 -3.28
N LYS A 71 -1.33 17.59 -3.43
CA LYS A 71 -1.33 16.18 -2.99
C LYS A 71 -0.34 15.35 -3.81
N LYS A 72 -0.36 15.49 -5.14
CA LYS A 72 0.60 14.84 -6.05
C LYS A 72 2.05 15.24 -5.71
N LEU A 73 2.28 16.52 -5.44
CA LEU A 73 3.59 17.04 -5.04
C LEU A 73 4.04 16.45 -3.69
N ALA A 74 3.15 16.40 -2.70
CA ALA A 74 3.44 15.84 -1.38
C ALA A 74 3.85 14.36 -1.46
N ILE A 75 3.12 13.55 -2.25
CA ILE A 75 3.45 12.13 -2.49
C ILE A 75 4.87 11.99 -3.04
N ARG A 76 5.30 12.90 -3.91
CA ARG A 76 6.62 12.84 -4.57
C ARG A 76 7.77 13.44 -3.76
N ARG A 77 7.50 14.40 -2.86
CA ARG A 77 8.54 15.25 -2.26
C ARG A 77 8.74 15.03 -0.77
N LEU A 78 7.78 14.48 -0.05
CA LEU A 78 7.98 14.15 1.36
C LEU A 78 9.09 13.10 1.48
N GLN A 79 10.17 13.48 2.17
CA GLN A 79 11.34 12.64 2.32
C GLN A 79 11.15 11.62 3.44
N TYR A 80 11.64 10.40 3.20
CA TYR A 80 11.77 9.35 4.19
C TYR A 80 13.25 9.12 4.45
N ASP A 81 13.62 9.01 5.72
CA ASP A 81 14.99 8.71 6.10
C ASP A 81 15.27 7.21 6.01
N PRO A 82 16.46 6.81 5.51
CA PRO A 82 16.88 5.42 5.53
C PRO A 82 17.20 4.97 6.95
N ALA A 83 16.86 3.72 7.28
CA ALA A 83 17.23 3.08 8.53
C ALA A 83 17.78 1.67 8.26
N GLY A 84 18.99 1.40 8.74
CA GLY A 84 19.65 0.09 8.64
C GLY A 84 19.76 -0.59 10.00
N LYS A 85 19.71 -1.93 10.01
CA LYS A 85 19.97 -2.74 11.20
C LYS A 85 20.96 -3.84 10.87
N ILE A 86 21.88 -4.12 11.79
CA ILE A 86 22.83 -5.24 11.72
C ILE A 86 22.59 -6.08 12.96
N ASP A 87 22.41 -7.39 12.77
CA ASP A 87 22.26 -8.36 13.85
C ASP A 87 23.35 -9.42 13.75
N MET A 88 23.93 -9.79 14.89
CA MET A 88 25.04 -10.74 14.98
C MET A 88 24.73 -11.77 16.06
N LYS A 89 24.79 -13.05 15.67
CA LYS A 89 24.58 -14.17 16.58
C LYS A 89 25.92 -14.80 16.97
N PHE A 90 26.25 -14.77 18.26
CA PHE A 90 27.45 -15.40 18.80
C PHE A 90 27.11 -16.74 19.47
N LYS A 91 28.07 -17.68 19.46
CA LYS A 91 27.91 -19.02 20.06
C LYS A 91 27.81 -18.97 21.58
N SER A 92 28.63 -18.13 22.20
CA SER A 92 28.59 -17.78 23.61
C SER A 92 28.62 -16.26 23.73
N ARG A 93 28.34 -15.75 24.92
CA ARG A 93 28.69 -14.36 25.27
C ARG A 93 30.20 -14.15 25.12
#